data_AF-A0A358M5E2-F1
#
_entry.id   AF-A0A358M5E2-F1
#
_cell.length_a   1.000
_cell.length_b   1.000
_cell.length_c   1.000
_cell.angle_alpha   90.00
_cell.angle_beta   90.00
_cell.angle_gamma   90.00
#
_symmetry.space_group_name_H-M   'P 1'
#
loop_
_entity.id
_entity.type
_entity.pdbx_description
1 polymer ?
#
loop_
_entity_poly.entity_id
_entity_poly.type
_entity_poly.pdbx_seq_one_letter_code
_entity_poly.pdbx_strand_id
1 'polypeptide(L)' 'MSYNAKNYMEQGGDKWVIGGALEIKEGATVTGLPSAEVPKAANQADSVAEDVAALVTDFNGLLAKLKAAGLMADA' A
#
# COMPACT_ATOMS: atom_id res chain seq x y z
N MET A 1 -3.67 -17.52 -36.69
CA MET A 1 -2.63 -16.52 -36.38
C MET A 1 -2.75 -16.16 -34.90
N SER A 2 -1.90 -16.72 -34.03
CA SER A 2 -1.91 -16.35 -32.61
C SER A 2 -1.12 -15.05 -32.43
N TYR A 3 -1.81 -13.93 -32.21
CA TYR A 3 -1.15 -12.69 -31.84
C TYR A 3 -0.61 -12.83 -30.41
N ASN A 4 0.72 -12.86 -30.26
CA ASN A 4 1.40 -12.85 -28.96
C ASN A 4 1.57 -11.41 -28.45
N ALA A 5 0.47 -10.66 -28.39
CA ALA A 5 0.49 -9.35 -27.78
C ALA A 5 0.35 -9.54 -26.26
N LYS A 6 1.41 -9.27 -25.50
CA LYS A 6 1.34 -9.28 -24.03
C LYS A 6 0.27 -8.33 -23.51
N ASN A 7 -0.01 -7.26 -24.25
CA ASN A 7 -0.98 -6.24 -23.89
C ASN A 7 -2.05 -6.15 -24.99
N TYR A 8 -3.32 -6.17 -24.64
CA TYR A 8 -4.42 -6.16 -25.59
C TYR A 8 -5.68 -5.49 -25.02
N MET A 9 -6.50 -4.94 -25.91
CA MET A 9 -7.87 -4.54 -25.58
C MET A 9 -8.79 -5.76 -25.73
N GLU A 10 -9.66 -6.00 -24.76
CA GLU A 10 -10.71 -7.01 -24.92
C GLU A 10 -11.70 -6.57 -26.00
N GLN A 11 -12.34 -7.55 -26.66
CA GLN A 11 -13.38 -7.28 -27.65
C GLN A 11 -14.48 -6.44 -27.01
N GLY A 12 -14.82 -5.31 -27.65
CA GLY A 12 -15.79 -4.35 -27.11
C GLY A 12 -15.17 -3.11 -26.47
N GLY A 13 -13.85 -3.09 -26.21
CA GLY A 13 -13.13 -1.87 -25.83
C GLY A 13 -13.17 -1.48 -24.35
N ASP A 14 -13.97 -2.18 -23.53
CA ASP A 14 -14.20 -1.83 -22.13
C ASP A 14 -12.99 -2.11 -21.22
N LYS A 15 -12.13 -3.04 -21.60
CA LYS A 15 -10.98 -3.45 -20.79
C LYS A 15 -9.70 -3.44 -21.60
N TRP A 16 -8.66 -2.88 -21.00
CA TRP A 16 -7.28 -3.01 -21.47
C TRP A 16 -6.50 -3.93 -20.52
N VAL A 17 -5.91 -4.99 -21.06
CA VAL A 17 -5.11 -5.98 -20.33
C VAL A 17 -3.64 -5.70 -20.57
N ILE A 18 -2.86 -5.57 -19.48
CA ILE A 18 -1.39 -5.48 -19.51
C ILE A 18 -0.81 -6.79 -18.96
N GLY A 19 -0.28 -7.64 -19.84
CA GLY A 19 0.46 -8.85 -19.47
C GLY A 19 1.98 -8.66 -19.37
N GLY A 20 2.47 -7.46 -19.70
CA GLY A 20 3.85 -7.01 -19.51
C GLY A 20 3.99 -5.98 -18.38
N ALA A 21 4.97 -5.08 -18.50
CA ALA A 21 5.11 -3.94 -17.61
C ALA A 21 4.36 -2.71 -18.15
N LEU A 22 3.72 -1.95 -17.26
CA LEU A 22 3.21 -0.61 -17.53
C LEU A 22 4.12 0.40 -16.83
N GLU A 23 4.89 1.17 -17.59
CA GLU A 23 5.75 2.23 -17.08
C GLU A 23 5.03 3.58 -17.16
N ILE A 24 4.84 4.25 -16.03
CA ILE A 24 4.30 5.60 -15.93
C ILE A 24 5.46 6.54 -15.62
N LYS A 25 5.75 7.47 -16.54
CA LYS A 25 6.90 8.38 -16.43
C LYS A 25 6.65 9.50 -15.43
N GLU A 26 7.74 10.13 -14.98
CA GLU A 26 7.69 11.33 -14.14
C GLU A 26 6.81 12.41 -14.77
N GLY A 27 5.94 13.01 -13.94
CA GLY A 27 5.00 14.06 -14.35
C GLY A 27 3.69 13.57 -15.00
N ALA A 28 3.51 12.26 -15.21
CA ALA A 28 2.24 11.72 -15.71
C ALA A 28 1.16 11.67 -14.61
N THR A 29 -0.10 11.86 -15.01
CA THR A 29 -1.27 11.80 -14.12
C THR A 29 -2.09 10.56 -14.43
N VAL A 30 -2.43 9.78 -13.40
CA VAL A 30 -3.41 8.68 -13.48
C VAL A 30 -4.62 9.06 -12.63
N THR A 31 -5.83 8.95 -13.17
CA THR A 31 -7.08 9.32 -12.49
C THR A 31 -8.02 8.11 -12.46
N GLY A 32 -8.99 8.11 -11.54
CA GLY A 32 -9.99 7.04 -11.45
C GLY A 32 -9.52 5.72 -10.84
N LEU A 33 -8.22 5.60 -10.49
CA LEU A 33 -7.79 4.57 -9.56
C LEU A 33 -8.46 4.85 -8.20
N PRO A 34 -8.96 3.83 -7.49
CA PRO A 34 -9.30 4.02 -6.09
C PRO A 34 -8.06 4.61 -5.40
N SER A 35 -8.25 5.62 -4.55
CA SER A 35 -7.18 6.04 -3.65
C SER A 35 -6.61 4.76 -3.06
N ALA A 36 -5.29 4.55 -3.16
CA ALA A 36 -4.65 3.45 -2.47
C ALA A 36 -5.22 3.47 -1.05
N GLU A 37 -5.91 2.41 -0.63
CA GLU A 37 -6.42 2.35 0.73
C GLU A 37 -5.19 2.48 1.60
N VAL A 38 -4.97 3.68 2.17
CA VAL A 38 -3.87 3.90 3.08
C VAL A 38 -4.18 2.93 4.22
N PRO A 39 -3.36 1.87 4.39
CA PRO A 39 -3.69 0.84 5.33
C PRO A 39 -3.78 1.48 6.71
N LYS A 40 -4.83 1.17 7.46
CA LYS A 40 -5.00 1.73 8.81
C LYS A 40 -4.26 0.85 9.80
N ALA A 41 -3.38 1.45 10.59
CA ALA A 41 -2.82 0.77 11.74
C ALA A 41 -3.90 0.41 12.75
N ALA A 42 -3.71 -0.73 13.42
CA ALA A 42 -4.51 -1.08 14.57
C ALA A 42 -4.39 0.01 15.65
N ASN A 43 -5.47 0.24 16.39
CA ASN A 43 -5.48 1.28 17.42
C ASN A 43 -4.42 1.00 18.52
N GLN A 44 -3.75 2.05 18.95
CA GLN A 44 -2.94 2.07 20.17
C GLN A 44 -3.76 2.79 21.25
N ALA A 45 -4.03 2.11 22.36
CA ALA A 45 -4.65 2.77 23.50
C ALA A 45 -3.71 3.85 24.07
N ASP A 46 -4.27 4.84 24.74
CA ASP A 46 -3.49 5.87 25.40
C ASP A 46 -2.49 5.25 26.37
N SER A 47 -1.26 5.77 26.38
CA SER A 47 -0.22 5.30 27.31
C SER A 47 -0.59 5.71 28.73
N VAL A 48 -0.49 4.75 29.65
CA VAL A 48 -0.65 4.93 31.10
C VAL A 48 0.67 4.71 31.85
N ALA A 49 1.79 4.84 31.14
CA ALA A 49 3.12 4.60 31.68
C ALA A 49 3.49 5.61 32.78
N GLU A 50 3.86 5.09 33.95
CA GLU A 50 4.36 5.89 35.08
C GLU A 50 5.89 5.95 35.14
N ASP A 51 6.57 5.11 34.34
CA ASP A 51 8.01 5.06 34.25
C ASP A 51 8.51 4.88 32.80
N VAL A 52 9.82 5.00 32.63
CA VAL A 52 10.47 4.89 31.32
C VAL A 52 10.33 3.49 30.72
N ALA A 53 10.34 2.44 31.54
CA ALA A 53 10.26 1.07 31.03
C ALA A 53 8.87 0.76 30.45
N ALA A 54 7.82 1.22 31.12
CA ALA A 54 6.45 1.17 30.63
C ALA A 54 6.28 2.01 29.36
N LEU A 55 6.85 3.22 29.31
CA LEU A 55 6.78 4.06 28.10
C LEU A 55 7.45 3.39 26.89
N VAL A 56 8.62 2.77 27.08
CA VAL A 56 9.31 2.03 26.01
C VAL A 56 8.46 0.86 25.52
N THR A 57 7.73 0.20 26.41
CA THR A 57 6.82 -0.90 26.04
C THR A 57 5.67 -0.40 25.18
N ASP A 58 4.98 0.66 25.61
CA ASP A 58 3.86 1.26 24.86
C ASP A 58 4.31 1.77 23.49
N PHE A 59 5.47 2.43 23.44
CA PHE A 59 6.04 2.96 22.21
C PHE A 59 6.39 1.85 21.22
N ASN A 60 7.07 0.79 21.65
CA ASN A 60 7.39 -0.34 20.77
C ASN A 60 6.14 -1.08 20.30
N GLY A 61 5.08 -1.11 21.12
CA GLY A 61 3.76 -1.62 20.70
C GLY A 61 3.15 -0.81 19.56
N LEU A 62 3.24 0.52 19.60
CA LEU A 62 2.84 1.39 18.49
C LEU A 62 3.67 1.11 17.23
N LEU A 63 5.00 1.03 17.34
CA LEU A 63 5.88 0.76 16.19
C LEU A 63 5.52 -0.57 15.52
N ALA A 64 5.27 -1.61 16.31
CA ALA A 64 4.84 -2.90 15.78
C ALA A 64 3.53 -2.81 14.98
N LYS A 65 2.55 -2.03 15.46
CA LYS A 65 1.27 -1.82 14.74
C LYS A 65 1.45 -1.04 13.44
N LEU A 66 2.34 -0.05 13.42
CA LEU A 66 2.64 0.72 12.21
C LEU A 66 3.34 -0.16 11.15
N LYS A 67 4.30 -0.98 11.57
CA LYS A 67 4.97 -1.96 10.69
C LYS A 67 4.00 -3.00 10.14
N ALA A 68 3.15 -3.57 11.00
CA ALA A 68 2.15 -4.55 10.60
C ALA A 68 1.13 -3.99 9.59
N ALA A 69 0.85 -2.69 9.67
CA ALA A 69 0.00 -2.00 8.71
C ALA A 69 0.71 -1.62 7.41
N GLY A 70 2.02 -1.86 7.27
CA GLY A 70 2.79 -1.40 6.11
C GLY A 70 2.96 0.12 6.04
N LEU A 71 2.69 0.83 7.15
CA LEU A 71 2.89 2.28 7.26
C LEU A 71 4.33 2.65 7.68
N MET A 72 5.11 1.68 8.13
CA MET A 72 6.52 1.84 8.51
C MET A 72 7.32 0.65 7.97
N ALA A 73 8.55 0.92 7.50
CA ALA A 73 9.47 -0.14 7.06
C ALA A 73 9.81 -1.09 8.22
N ASP A 74 10.00 -2.36 7.89
CA ASP A 74 10.59 -3.29 8.85
C ASP A 74 12.11 -3.07 8.98
N ALA A 75 12.68 -3.51 10.10
CA ALA A 75 14.12 -3.36 10.39
C ALA A 75 14.93 -4.54 9.83
#